data_AF-A0A7I8K1F0-F1
#
_entry.id   AF-A0A7I8K1F0-F1
#
_cell.length_a   1.000
_cell.length_b   1.000
_cell.length_c   1.000
_cell.angle_alpha   90.00
_cell.angle_beta   90.00
_cell.angle_gamma   90.00
#
_symmetry.space_group_name_H-M   'P 1'
#
loop_
_entity.id
_entity.type
_entity.pdbx_description
1 polymer ?
#
loop_
_entity_poly.entity_id
_entity_poly.type
_entity_poly.pdbx_seq_one_letter_code
_entity_poly.pdbx_strand_id
1 'polypeptide(L)'
;MGSDDAVVIQVGKRAGEASVITVNCPDKTGLGCDLCRTILEFGLRISRADVSTDGKWCYVVYWVIPCPELGSVNWAHLKDRLLSACPSSSISFYFDSGARTAASQVYLLKVLCIDRKGLLNDVTRILGELELIIQRVKVSTTPDGRVVDFFFITDGMELLHTKQRQEETCARLSAVLGESCETCEIQSAGPEYEIFQQGFSSLPNAVAEELFRPDLPDNEIRSQVAVSDLTKLKKCTVSMDNSLSPAHTLLQIHCVDQKGLLYDILRTLKDCNIQVAYGRFLSDTKGCREVDLFVQQNDGKKMVDPEKQGTLCSRLRMEMLHPLRVIVVSRGPDTELLVANPVELSGTGRPRVFYDVTLALMSLGICIFSAEIGRHSTAERQWEVYRFLLDETPEFSLSSGRAQARVVDRVRRSLMGWN
;
A
#
# COMPACT_ATOMS: atom_id res chain seq x y z
N MET A 1 3.75 31.06 -11.50
CA MET A 1 2.88 29.99 -12.02
C MET A 1 1.74 29.83 -11.05
N GLY A 2 0.50 29.77 -11.52
CA GLY A 2 -0.63 29.57 -10.61
C GLY A 2 -0.50 28.21 -9.93
N SER A 3 -0.94 28.08 -8.68
CA SER A 3 -0.95 26.81 -7.95
C SER A 3 -1.67 25.68 -8.73
N ASP A 4 -2.56 26.05 -9.64
CA ASP A 4 -3.40 25.13 -10.43
C ASP A 4 -2.66 24.49 -11.63
N ASP A 5 -1.50 25.04 -12.02
CA ASP A 5 -0.65 24.51 -13.09
C ASP A 5 0.35 23.44 -12.58
N ALA A 6 0.48 23.29 -11.26
CA ALA A 6 1.46 22.38 -10.67
C ALA A 6 1.11 20.90 -10.91
N VAL A 7 -0.18 20.57 -11.06
CA VAL A 7 -0.63 19.22 -11.39
C VAL A 7 -1.64 19.29 -12.54
N VAL A 8 -1.33 18.63 -13.64
CA VAL A 8 -2.19 18.55 -14.83
C VAL A 8 -2.53 17.10 -15.10
N ILE A 9 -3.83 16.79 -15.18
CA ILE A 9 -4.33 15.44 -15.49
C ILE A 9 -5.02 15.46 -16.85
N GLN A 10 -4.54 14.63 -17.77
CA GLN A 10 -5.15 14.37 -19.07
C GLN A 10 -5.73 12.96 -19.07
N VAL A 11 -7.05 12.86 -19.00
CA VAL A 11 -7.74 11.56 -18.95
C VAL A 11 -7.76 10.93 -20.34
N GLY A 12 -7.40 9.65 -20.42
CA GLY A 12 -7.48 8.86 -21.65
C GLY A 12 -8.90 8.87 -22.24
N LYS A 13 -9.02 9.00 -23.57
CA LYS A 13 -10.33 9.15 -24.23
C LYS A 13 -11.00 7.80 -24.50
N ARG A 14 -10.20 6.72 -24.56
CA ARG A 14 -10.66 5.36 -24.86
C ARG A 14 -10.39 4.40 -23.70
N ALA A 15 -11.22 3.37 -23.57
CA ALA A 15 -10.99 2.29 -22.62
C ALA A 15 -9.64 1.62 -22.91
N GLY A 16 -8.77 1.55 -21.89
CA GLY A 16 -7.41 1.01 -22.00
C GLY A 16 -6.34 2.01 -22.46
N GLU A 17 -6.70 3.24 -22.84
CA GLU A 17 -5.74 4.32 -23.07
C GLU A 17 -5.24 4.86 -21.73
N ALA A 18 -3.93 5.02 -21.58
CA ALA A 18 -3.35 5.55 -20.36
C ALA A 18 -3.71 7.03 -20.19
N SER A 19 -4.15 7.41 -19.00
CA SER A 19 -4.25 8.81 -18.59
C SER A 19 -2.87 9.33 -18.24
N VAL A 20 -2.61 10.62 -18.44
CA VAL A 20 -1.31 11.25 -18.16
C VAL A 20 -1.45 12.23 -17.01
N ILE A 21 -0.63 12.06 -15.98
CA ILE A 21 -0.51 12.98 -14.85
C ILE A 21 0.84 13.67 -14.96
N THR A 22 0.84 14.98 -15.07
CA THR A 22 2.06 15.81 -15.07
C THR A 22 2.11 16.59 -13.76
N VAL A 23 3.26 16.54 -13.08
CA VAL A 23 3.53 17.28 -11.84
C VAL A 23 4.75 18.16 -12.09
N ASN A 24 4.61 19.46 -11.82
CA ASN A 24 5.66 20.46 -11.94
C ASN A 24 5.63 21.36 -10.71
N CYS A 25 6.47 21.07 -9.72
CA CYS A 25 6.46 21.73 -8.43
C CYS A 25 7.86 21.77 -7.81
N PRO A 26 8.07 22.55 -6.72
CA PRO A 26 9.31 22.48 -5.96
C PRO A 26 9.57 21.06 -5.48
N ASP A 27 10.84 20.66 -5.43
CA ASP A 27 11.22 19.33 -4.99
C ASP A 27 11.31 19.26 -3.45
N LYS A 28 11.05 18.06 -2.92
CA LYS A 28 11.30 17.72 -1.51
C LYS A 28 11.73 16.26 -1.42
N THR A 29 12.50 15.93 -0.39
CA THR A 29 12.88 14.55 -0.09
C THR A 29 11.63 13.66 0.00
N GLY A 30 11.60 12.60 -0.81
CA GLY A 30 10.52 11.63 -0.81
C GLY A 30 9.28 12.00 -1.63
N LEU A 31 9.26 13.14 -2.35
CA LEU A 31 8.11 13.57 -3.15
C LEU A 31 7.66 12.50 -4.16
N GLY A 32 8.59 11.89 -4.90
CA GLY A 32 8.26 10.83 -5.86
C GLY A 32 7.56 9.62 -5.21
N CYS A 33 7.98 9.26 -3.99
CA CYS A 33 7.35 8.20 -3.20
C CYS A 33 5.92 8.60 -2.80
N ASP A 34 5.74 9.82 -2.27
CA ASP A 34 4.43 10.35 -1.86
C ASP A 34 3.44 10.39 -3.05
N LEU A 35 3.90 10.87 -4.22
CA LEU A 35 3.08 10.93 -5.43
C LEU A 35 2.68 9.52 -5.91
N CYS A 36 3.61 8.57 -5.95
CA CYS A 36 3.31 7.19 -6.34
C CYS A 36 2.33 6.53 -5.37
N ARG A 37 2.47 6.78 -4.07
CA ARG A 37 1.54 6.31 -3.03
C ARG A 37 0.13 6.85 -3.28
N THR A 38 -0.02 8.16 -3.50
CA THR A 38 -1.32 8.76 -3.81
C THR A 38 -1.94 8.18 -5.09
N ILE A 39 -1.15 7.96 -6.14
CA ILE A 39 -1.67 7.31 -7.37
C ILE A 39 -2.18 5.89 -7.05
N LEU A 40 -1.44 5.11 -6.26
CA LEU A 40 -1.87 3.77 -5.84
C LEU A 40 -3.10 3.81 -4.92
N GLU A 41 -3.20 4.78 -4.02
CA GLU A 41 -4.37 5.03 -3.18
C GLU A 41 -5.63 5.23 -4.02
N PHE A 42 -5.54 5.80 -5.22
CA PHE A 42 -6.68 5.95 -6.13
C PHE A 42 -6.93 4.74 -7.04
N GLY A 43 -6.24 3.62 -6.81
CA GLY A 43 -6.44 2.40 -7.58
C GLY A 43 -5.86 2.48 -9.00
N LEU A 44 -4.89 3.36 -9.23
CA LEU A 44 -4.23 3.51 -10.51
C LEU A 44 -2.92 2.72 -10.53
N ARG A 45 -2.62 2.09 -11.67
CA ARG A 45 -1.33 1.43 -11.93
C ARG A 45 -0.47 2.34 -12.80
N ILE A 46 0.78 2.56 -12.40
CA ILE A 46 1.74 3.35 -13.18
C ILE A 46 2.34 2.47 -14.27
N SER A 47 2.02 2.79 -15.52
CA SER A 47 2.48 2.07 -16.72
C SER A 47 3.74 2.65 -17.35
N ARG A 48 4.01 3.92 -17.12
CA ARG A 48 5.24 4.60 -17.53
C ARG A 48 5.45 5.78 -16.58
N ALA A 49 6.70 6.15 -16.33
CA ALA A 49 7.01 7.41 -15.68
C ALA A 49 8.30 8.01 -16.23
N ASP A 50 8.34 9.33 -16.36
CA ASP A 50 9.55 10.10 -16.63
C ASP A 50 9.70 11.12 -15.49
N VAL A 51 10.87 11.16 -14.85
CA VAL A 51 11.17 12.01 -13.69
C VAL A 51 12.42 12.82 -14.00
N SER A 52 12.40 14.11 -13.70
CA SER A 52 13.57 14.98 -13.74
C SER A 52 13.51 15.97 -12.59
N THR A 53 14.60 16.14 -11.87
CA THR A 53 14.73 17.13 -10.80
C THR A 53 16.14 17.71 -10.75
N ASP A 54 16.24 18.98 -10.37
CA ASP A 54 17.50 19.64 -10.03
C ASP A 54 17.73 19.72 -8.51
N GLY A 55 16.86 19.06 -7.72
CA GLY A 55 16.82 19.08 -6.26
C GLY A 55 16.11 20.30 -5.66
N LYS A 56 15.66 21.26 -6.50
CA LYS A 56 14.85 22.42 -6.09
C LYS A 56 13.49 22.41 -6.74
N TRP A 57 13.42 21.98 -8.00
CA TRP A 57 12.23 21.83 -8.81
C TRP A 57 12.24 20.46 -9.45
N CYS A 58 11.06 19.85 -9.50
CA CYS A 58 10.87 18.58 -10.16
C CYS A 58 9.82 18.72 -11.28
N TYR A 59 10.03 17.93 -12.32
CA TYR A 59 9.09 17.69 -13.40
C TYR A 59 8.90 16.17 -13.53
N VAL A 60 7.67 15.72 -13.31
CA VAL A 60 7.33 14.30 -13.30
C VAL A 60 6.12 14.05 -14.18
N VAL A 61 6.19 13.02 -15.02
CA VAL A 61 5.07 12.59 -15.86
C VAL A 61 4.80 11.12 -15.58
N TYR A 62 3.57 10.79 -15.22
CA TYR A 62 3.09 9.42 -15.02
C TYR A 62 2.03 9.09 -16.07
N TRP A 63 2.16 7.92 -16.69
CA TRP A 63 1.09 7.31 -17.48
C TRP A 63 0.40 6.26 -16.63
N VAL A 64 -0.86 6.46 -16.32
CA VAL A 64 -1.61 5.67 -15.36
C VAL A 64 -2.82 4.99 -16.00
N ILE A 65 -3.11 3.78 -15.54
CA ILE A 65 -4.25 2.98 -15.99
C ILE A 65 -5.08 2.59 -14.77
N PRO A 66 -6.41 2.81 -14.77
CA PRO A 66 -7.28 2.36 -13.69
C PRO A 66 -7.27 0.84 -13.51
N CYS A 67 -7.30 0.38 -12.26
CA CYS A 67 -7.59 -1.02 -11.94
C CYS A 67 -9.06 -1.33 -12.28
N PRO A 68 -9.36 -2.31 -13.15
CA PRO A 68 -10.73 -2.63 -13.55
C PRO A 68 -11.65 -2.99 -12.37
N GLU A 69 -11.07 -3.54 -11.29
CA GLU A 69 -11.81 -4.04 -10.13
C GLU A 69 -12.38 -2.93 -9.24
N LEU A 70 -11.95 -1.67 -9.45
CA LEU A 70 -12.10 -0.60 -8.47
C LEU A 70 -13.06 0.52 -8.85
N GLY A 71 -13.82 0.36 -9.94
CA GLY A 71 -14.80 1.34 -10.38
C GLY A 71 -14.19 2.61 -11.00
N SER A 72 -14.94 3.71 -10.96
CA SER A 72 -14.54 4.98 -11.55
C SER A 72 -13.60 5.78 -10.64
N VAL A 73 -12.59 6.42 -11.23
CA VAL A 73 -11.62 7.24 -10.51
C VAL A 73 -12.13 8.67 -10.40
N ASN A 74 -12.14 9.23 -9.19
CA ASN A 74 -12.40 10.66 -8.98
C ASN A 74 -11.14 11.48 -9.30
N TRP A 75 -10.98 11.85 -10.57
CA TRP A 75 -9.81 12.58 -11.06
C TRP A 75 -9.64 13.98 -10.44
N ALA A 76 -10.74 14.65 -10.08
CA ALA A 76 -10.67 15.96 -9.42
C ALA A 76 -10.05 15.82 -8.03
N HIS A 77 -10.54 14.85 -7.24
CA HIS A 77 -10.01 14.59 -5.91
C HIS A 77 -8.56 14.09 -5.95
N LEU A 78 -8.20 13.27 -6.94
CA LEU A 78 -6.82 12.87 -7.17
C LEU A 78 -5.91 14.08 -7.43
N LYS A 79 -6.36 15.04 -8.24
CA LYS A 79 -5.61 16.27 -8.50
C LYS A 79 -5.37 17.04 -7.20
N ASP A 80 -6.40 17.21 -6.37
CA ASP A 80 -6.28 17.93 -5.09
C ASP A 80 -5.30 17.22 -4.13
N ARG A 81 -5.36 15.89 -4.06
CA ARG A 81 -4.44 15.08 -3.25
C ARG A 81 -3.00 15.18 -3.74
N LEU A 82 -2.76 15.13 -5.05
CA LEU A 82 -1.43 15.31 -5.61
C LEU A 82 -0.89 16.73 -5.37
N LEU A 83 -1.74 17.75 -5.49
CA LEU A 83 -1.38 19.13 -5.17
C LEU A 83 -1.00 19.27 -3.69
N SER A 84 -1.75 18.63 -2.77
CA SER A 84 -1.45 18.66 -1.33
C SER A 84 -0.10 18.03 -0.98
N ALA A 85 0.36 17.07 -1.78
CA ALA A 85 1.67 16.45 -1.59
C ALA A 85 2.83 17.35 -2.08
N CYS A 86 2.54 18.28 -3.00
CA CYS A 86 3.52 19.20 -3.59
C CYS A 86 3.91 20.30 -2.58
N PRO A 87 5.21 20.62 -2.41
CA PRO A 87 5.62 21.77 -1.62
C PRO A 87 5.11 23.07 -2.21
N SER A 88 4.72 24.01 -1.36
CA SER A 88 4.35 25.36 -1.79
C SER A 88 5.59 26.14 -2.27
N SER A 89 5.47 26.92 -3.33
CA SER A 89 6.55 27.80 -3.85
C SER A 89 6.85 29.02 -2.97
N SER A 90 6.10 29.21 -1.89
CA SER A 90 6.32 30.26 -0.90
C SER A 90 7.30 29.77 0.16
N ILE A 91 8.41 30.50 0.35
CA ILE A 91 9.32 30.29 1.48
C ILE A 91 8.52 30.37 2.77
N SER A 92 8.25 29.22 3.36
CA SER A 92 7.68 29.13 4.70
C SER A 92 8.86 29.31 5.67
N PHE A 93 8.94 30.47 6.34
CA PHE A 93 9.80 30.70 7.50
C PHE A 93 9.21 30.04 8.76
N TYR A 94 8.56 28.89 8.60
CA TYR A 94 8.17 28.09 9.74
C TYR A 94 9.34 27.19 10.06
N PHE A 95 9.94 27.42 11.22
CA PHE A 95 10.63 26.37 11.95
C PHE A 95 9.83 25.08 11.76
N ASP A 96 10.51 24.00 11.39
CA ASP A 96 9.99 22.64 11.48
C ASP A 96 9.66 22.38 12.95
N SER A 97 8.51 22.86 13.39
CA SER A 97 7.89 22.45 14.63
C SER A 97 7.37 21.08 14.29
N GLY A 98 8.26 20.09 14.38
CA GLY A 98 8.00 18.69 14.07
C GLY A 98 6.57 18.40 14.45
N ALA A 99 5.73 18.22 13.42
CA ALA A 99 4.32 18.07 13.59
C ALA A 99 4.15 16.84 14.47
N ARG A 100 3.93 17.08 15.76
CA ARG A 100 3.32 16.10 16.65
C ARG A 100 2.00 15.85 15.96
N THR A 101 1.91 14.75 15.23
CA THR A 101 0.66 14.23 14.70
C THR A 101 -0.26 14.12 15.90
N ALA A 102 -1.18 15.08 16.06
CA ALA A 102 -2.30 14.89 16.96
C ALA A 102 -2.93 13.56 16.53
N ALA A 103 -3.19 12.66 17.47
CA ALA A 103 -3.81 11.39 17.14
C ALA A 103 -5.14 11.70 16.44
N SER A 104 -5.27 11.32 15.16
CA SER A 104 -6.49 11.53 14.41
C SER A 104 -7.64 10.86 15.18
N GLN A 105 -8.73 11.60 15.37
CA GLN A 105 -9.89 11.10 16.10
C GLN A 105 -10.37 9.80 15.46
N VAL A 106 -10.54 8.76 16.28
CA VAL A 106 -11.07 7.48 15.85
C VAL A 106 -12.58 7.50 15.96
N TYR A 107 -13.24 6.97 14.94
CA TYR A 107 -14.69 6.83 14.84
C TYR A 107 -15.05 5.35 14.78
N LEU A 108 -16.20 5.01 15.34
CA LEU A 108 -16.84 3.72 15.21
C LEU A 108 -17.95 3.82 14.16
N LEU A 109 -17.76 3.15 13.05
CA LEU A 109 -18.78 2.90 12.03
C LEU A 109 -19.42 1.54 12.31
N LYS A 110 -20.74 1.53 12.52
CA LYS A 110 -21.56 0.33 12.70
C LYS A 110 -22.35 0.08 11.42
N VAL A 111 -22.23 -1.11 10.87
CA VAL A 111 -22.97 -1.53 9.68
C VAL A 111 -23.77 -2.78 10.04
N LEU A 112 -25.10 -2.66 10.02
CA LEU A 112 -26.01 -3.79 10.17
C LEU A 112 -26.50 -4.19 8.78
N CYS A 113 -26.17 -5.41 8.38
CA CYS A 113 -26.53 -5.93 7.07
C CYS A 113 -26.99 -7.39 7.14
N ILE A 114 -27.76 -7.81 6.15
CA ILE A 114 -27.97 -9.23 5.86
C ILE A 114 -26.65 -9.80 5.32
N ASP A 115 -26.20 -10.92 5.88
CA ASP A 115 -24.93 -11.51 5.49
C ASP A 115 -24.92 -11.89 4.00
N ARG A 116 -23.84 -11.53 3.32
CA ARG A 116 -23.56 -12.01 1.97
C ARG A 116 -22.07 -12.11 1.71
N LYS A 117 -21.71 -13.08 0.88
CA LYS A 117 -20.33 -13.25 0.43
C LYS A 117 -19.81 -11.94 -0.19
N GLY A 118 -18.69 -11.45 0.35
CA GLY A 118 -18.02 -10.24 -0.14
C GLY A 118 -18.45 -8.93 0.51
N LEU A 119 -19.38 -8.95 1.47
CA LEU A 119 -19.84 -7.76 2.19
C LEU A 119 -18.68 -6.90 2.72
N LEU A 120 -17.75 -7.52 3.45
CA LEU A 120 -16.59 -6.83 4.00
C LEU A 120 -15.69 -6.21 2.92
N ASN A 121 -15.54 -6.87 1.76
CA ASN A 121 -14.75 -6.33 0.65
C ASN A 121 -15.44 -5.11 0.03
N ASP A 122 -16.77 -5.16 -0.16
CA ASP A 122 -17.57 -4.04 -0.65
C ASP A 122 -17.47 -2.82 0.28
N VAL A 123 -17.62 -3.02 1.59
CA VAL A 123 -17.46 -1.94 2.59
C VAL A 123 -16.04 -1.38 2.56
N THR A 124 -15.03 -2.25 2.58
CA THR A 124 -13.62 -1.84 2.54
C THR A 124 -13.30 -1.02 1.29
N ARG A 125 -13.89 -1.37 0.14
CA ARG A 125 -13.73 -0.62 -1.11
C ARG A 125 -14.23 0.81 -0.94
N ILE A 126 -15.43 0.99 -0.40
CA ILE A 126 -16.04 2.31 -0.21
C ILE A 126 -15.30 3.14 0.83
N LEU A 127 -14.89 2.53 1.94
CA LEU A 127 -14.04 3.21 2.92
C LEU A 127 -12.74 3.71 2.28
N GLY A 128 -12.11 2.89 1.43
CA GLY A 128 -10.93 3.29 0.67
C GLY A 128 -11.20 4.41 -0.36
N GLU A 129 -12.33 4.41 -1.05
CA GLU A 129 -12.75 5.50 -1.96
C GLU A 129 -12.98 6.83 -1.22
N LEU A 130 -13.42 6.75 0.03
CA LEU A 130 -13.67 7.90 0.90
C LEU A 130 -12.43 8.29 1.75
N GLU A 131 -11.27 7.68 1.51
CA GLU A 131 -10.05 7.89 2.30
C GLU A 131 -10.23 7.65 3.81
N LEU A 132 -11.16 6.77 4.17
CA LEU A 132 -11.38 6.29 5.52
C LEU A 132 -10.46 5.09 5.76
N ILE A 133 -9.56 5.25 6.72
CA ILE A 133 -8.55 4.24 7.06
C ILE A 133 -9.14 3.36 8.16
N ILE A 134 -9.25 2.07 7.86
CA ILE A 134 -9.63 1.05 8.83
C ILE A 134 -8.45 0.85 9.78
N GLN A 135 -8.72 0.81 11.09
CA GLN A 135 -7.77 0.36 12.11
C GLN A 135 -8.14 -1.02 12.65
N ARG A 136 -9.44 -1.29 12.75
CA ARG A 136 -9.96 -2.56 13.23
C ARG A 136 -11.34 -2.83 12.66
N VAL A 137 -11.62 -4.10 12.42
CA VAL A 137 -12.92 -4.64 12.06
C VAL A 137 -13.25 -5.79 12.97
N LYS A 138 -14.47 -5.81 13.50
CA LYS A 138 -15.05 -6.97 14.16
C LYS A 138 -16.35 -7.31 13.47
N VAL A 139 -16.40 -8.51 12.89
CA VAL A 139 -17.60 -9.07 12.27
C VAL A 139 -18.32 -9.88 13.34
N SER A 140 -19.63 -9.72 13.43
CA SER A 140 -20.44 -10.49 14.39
C SER A 140 -21.76 -10.88 13.77
N THR A 141 -21.91 -12.18 13.49
CA THR A 141 -23.14 -12.75 12.96
C THR A 141 -24.12 -13.01 14.11
N THR A 142 -25.33 -12.48 14.00
CA THR A 142 -26.40 -12.71 14.97
C THR A 142 -27.12 -14.03 14.66
N PRO A 143 -27.78 -14.65 15.66
CA PRO A 143 -28.43 -15.96 15.49
C PRO A 143 -29.54 -16.01 14.42
N ASP A 144 -30.07 -14.86 14.02
CA ASP A 144 -31.08 -14.70 12.96
C ASP A 144 -30.46 -14.48 11.57
N GLY A 145 -29.14 -14.61 11.43
CA GLY A 145 -28.44 -14.54 10.16
C GLY A 145 -28.09 -13.12 9.69
N ARG A 146 -28.31 -12.09 10.51
CA ARG A 146 -27.77 -10.74 10.25
C ARG A 146 -26.31 -10.65 10.68
N VAL A 147 -25.60 -9.67 10.14
CA VAL A 147 -24.21 -9.35 10.48
C VAL A 147 -24.15 -7.93 11.00
N VAL A 148 -23.54 -7.78 12.17
CA VAL A 148 -23.20 -6.50 12.77
C VAL A 148 -21.69 -6.33 12.65
N ASP A 149 -21.28 -5.46 11.73
CA ASP A 149 -19.88 -5.13 11.54
C ASP A 149 -19.53 -3.83 12.27
N PHE A 150 -18.47 -3.89 13.06
CA PHE A 150 -17.91 -2.75 13.79
C PHE A 150 -16.57 -2.37 13.16
N PHE A 151 -16.52 -1.21 12.51
CA PHE A 151 -15.31 -0.65 11.92
C PHE A 151 -14.80 0.51 12.78
N PHE A 152 -13.59 0.38 13.31
CA PHE A 152 -12.88 1.51 13.89
C PHE A 152 -12.07 2.17 12.79
N ILE A 153 -12.39 3.41 12.47
CA ILE A 153 -11.85 4.14 11.32
C ILE A 153 -11.30 5.50 11.72
N THR A 154 -10.30 5.96 10.97
CA THR A 154 -9.83 7.36 10.98
C THR A 154 -10.04 7.99 9.62
N ASP A 155 -10.28 9.29 9.59
CA ASP A 155 -10.49 10.02 8.34
C ASP A 155 -9.20 10.69 7.87
N GLY A 156 -8.71 10.28 6.69
CA GLY A 156 -7.54 10.88 6.07
C GLY A 156 -7.74 12.34 5.63
N MET A 157 -9.00 12.78 5.51
CA MET A 157 -9.34 14.17 5.21
C MET A 157 -9.61 15.01 6.47
N GLU A 158 -9.67 14.38 7.65
CA GLU A 158 -10.02 15.01 8.94
C GLU A 158 -11.38 15.73 8.95
N LEU A 159 -12.34 15.34 8.10
CA LEU A 159 -13.67 15.95 7.96
C LEU A 159 -14.80 15.15 8.62
N LEU A 160 -14.54 13.92 9.09
CA LEU A 160 -15.56 13.01 9.65
C LEU A 160 -16.15 13.50 10.98
N HIS A 161 -15.59 14.55 11.58
CA HIS A 161 -16.22 15.26 12.68
C HIS A 161 -17.49 16.03 12.26
N THR A 162 -17.66 16.30 10.97
CA THR A 162 -18.82 17.00 10.42
C THR A 162 -19.98 16.05 10.10
N LYS A 163 -21.22 16.47 10.36
CA LYS A 163 -22.41 15.68 10.03
C LYS A 163 -22.55 15.41 8.53
N GLN A 164 -22.22 16.40 7.70
CA GLN A 164 -22.29 16.27 6.25
C GLN A 164 -21.41 15.10 5.74
N ARG A 165 -20.16 14.99 6.23
CA ARG A 165 -19.25 13.90 5.85
C ARG A 165 -19.75 12.54 6.33
N GLN A 166 -20.33 12.48 7.53
CA GLN A 166 -20.92 11.25 8.08
C GLN A 166 -22.12 10.80 7.25
N GLU A 167 -23.05 11.71 6.94
CA GLU A 167 -24.24 11.44 6.12
C GLU A 167 -23.87 10.99 4.70
N GLU A 168 -22.90 11.66 4.07
CA GLU A 168 -22.36 11.26 2.76
C GLU A 168 -21.77 9.85 2.80
N THR A 169 -20.97 9.55 3.84
CA THR A 169 -20.35 8.23 4.03
C THR A 169 -21.41 7.14 4.18
N CYS A 170 -22.40 7.35 5.05
CA CYS A 170 -23.49 6.39 5.23
C CYS A 170 -24.32 6.23 3.95
N ALA A 171 -24.64 7.32 3.25
CA ALA A 171 -25.38 7.25 1.99
C ALA A 171 -24.65 6.45 0.91
N ARG A 172 -23.32 6.62 0.80
CA ARG A 172 -22.47 5.86 -0.14
C ARG A 172 -22.43 4.37 0.21
N LEU A 173 -22.33 4.03 1.49
CA LEU A 173 -22.37 2.65 1.96
C LEU A 173 -23.75 2.02 1.65
N SER A 174 -24.84 2.67 2.05
CA SER A 174 -26.20 2.19 1.78
C SER A 174 -26.49 2.02 0.29
N ALA A 175 -25.99 2.91 -0.58
CA ALA A 175 -26.20 2.80 -2.03
C ALA A 175 -25.54 1.55 -2.64
N VAL A 176 -24.42 1.10 -2.09
CA VAL A 176 -23.65 -0.05 -2.59
C VAL A 176 -24.12 -1.35 -1.95
N LEU A 177 -24.48 -1.28 -0.67
CA LEU A 177 -25.00 -2.43 0.07
C LEU A 177 -26.45 -2.74 -0.29
N GLY A 178 -27.19 -1.76 -0.83
CA GLY A 178 -28.54 -1.91 -1.33
C GLY A 178 -29.54 -2.30 -0.23
N GLU A 179 -30.52 -3.12 -0.58
CA GLU A 179 -31.55 -3.62 0.34
C GLU A 179 -30.98 -4.50 1.46
N SER A 180 -29.73 -4.94 1.36
CA SER A 180 -29.07 -5.71 2.41
C SER A 180 -28.66 -4.86 3.61
N CYS A 181 -28.59 -3.53 3.49
CA CYS A 181 -28.19 -2.63 4.58
C CYS A 181 -29.39 -2.06 5.31
N GLU A 182 -29.55 -2.41 6.59
CA GLU A 182 -30.64 -1.92 7.43
C GLU A 182 -30.24 -0.61 8.13
N THR A 183 -29.07 -0.60 8.77
CA THR A 183 -28.56 0.58 9.48
C THR A 183 -27.07 0.79 9.26
N CYS A 184 -26.69 2.06 9.14
CA CYS A 184 -25.30 2.51 9.00
C CYS A 184 -25.11 3.77 9.86
N GLU A 185 -24.34 3.65 10.94
CA GLU A 185 -24.19 4.70 11.95
C GLU A 185 -22.72 4.99 12.23
N ILE A 186 -22.37 6.27 12.36
CA ILE A 186 -21.02 6.72 12.71
C ILE A 186 -21.10 7.48 14.02
N GLN A 187 -20.24 7.10 14.96
CA GLN A 187 -20.10 7.76 16.26
C GLN A 187 -18.61 7.91 16.60
N SER A 188 -18.26 8.82 17.50
CA SER A 188 -16.91 8.86 18.06
C SER A 188 -16.61 7.55 18.80
N ALA A 189 -15.40 7.01 18.64
CA ALA A 189 -15.00 5.82 19.38
C ALA A 189 -14.93 6.13 20.89
N GLY A 190 -15.51 5.27 21.72
CA GLY A 190 -15.49 5.41 23.17
C GLY A 190 -14.24 4.77 23.81
N PRO A 191 -14.17 4.72 25.14
CA PRO A 191 -13.02 4.19 25.89
C PRO A 191 -12.75 2.70 25.61
N GLU A 192 -13.71 1.98 25.03
CA GLU A 192 -13.49 0.62 24.52
C GLU A 192 -12.28 0.56 23.57
N TYR A 193 -12.08 1.58 22.74
CA TYR A 193 -10.95 1.64 21.80
C TYR A 193 -9.58 1.76 22.50
N GLU A 194 -9.49 2.51 23.60
CA GLU A 194 -8.23 2.71 24.34
C GLU A 194 -7.77 1.42 25.05
N ILE A 195 -8.72 0.65 25.57
CA ILE A 195 -8.46 -0.67 26.16
C ILE A 195 -7.95 -1.64 25.07
N PHE A 196 -8.42 -1.51 23.82
CA PHE A 196 -7.99 -2.36 22.72
C PHE A 196 -6.58 -2.06 22.19
N GLN A 197 -6.12 -0.81 22.21
CA GLN A 197 -4.73 -0.49 21.84
C GLN A 197 -3.71 -1.24 22.72
N GLN A 198 -4.05 -1.47 23.99
CA GLN A 198 -3.22 -2.24 24.92
C GLN A 198 -3.24 -3.76 24.61
N GLY A 199 -4.28 -4.25 23.93
CA GLY A 199 -4.51 -5.65 23.57
C GLY A 199 -3.87 -6.10 22.24
N PHE A 200 -3.34 -5.19 21.42
CA PHE A 200 -2.48 -5.54 20.27
C PHE A 200 -1.11 -6.12 20.72
N SER A 201 -0.95 -6.35 22.03
CA SER A 201 0.26 -6.77 22.71
C SER A 201 0.93 -7.98 22.04
N SER A 202 2.08 -7.69 21.43
CA SER A 202 3.14 -8.58 20.95
C SER A 202 2.70 -9.77 20.10
N LEU A 203 3.09 -9.75 18.81
CA LEU A 203 3.18 -10.97 18.01
C LEU A 203 4.01 -12.03 18.79
N PRO A 204 3.57 -13.30 18.84
CA PRO A 204 4.39 -14.35 19.43
C PRO A 204 5.78 -14.38 18.80
N ASN A 205 6.84 -14.54 19.59
CA ASN A 205 8.22 -14.43 19.09
C ASN A 205 8.48 -15.29 17.84
N ALA A 206 8.01 -16.54 17.81
CA ALA A 206 8.19 -17.42 16.65
C ALA A 206 7.58 -16.84 15.37
N VAL A 207 6.43 -16.19 15.48
CA VAL A 207 5.72 -15.53 14.37
C VAL A 207 6.45 -14.26 13.95
N ALA A 208 6.93 -13.46 14.89
CA ALA A 208 7.71 -12.25 14.61
C ALA A 208 9.04 -12.59 13.91
N GLU A 209 9.75 -13.63 14.37
CA GLU A 209 10.99 -14.11 13.76
C GLU A 209 10.76 -14.62 12.33
N GLU A 210 9.63 -15.25 12.04
CA GLU A 210 9.30 -15.66 10.67
C GLU A 210 8.90 -14.47 9.79
N LEU A 211 8.07 -13.56 10.32
CA LEU A 211 7.51 -12.44 9.57
C LEU A 211 8.54 -11.36 9.24
N PHE A 212 9.51 -11.12 10.12
CA PHE A 212 10.50 -10.05 10.01
C PHE A 212 11.93 -10.52 9.76
N ARG A 213 12.10 -11.80 9.38
CA ARG A 213 13.42 -12.41 9.13
C ARG A 213 14.23 -11.55 8.14
N PRO A 214 15.43 -11.05 8.53
CA PRO A 214 16.20 -10.10 7.73
C PRO A 214 16.72 -10.65 6.39
N ASP A 215 16.99 -11.94 6.30
CA ASP A 215 17.63 -12.53 5.13
C ASP A 215 17.03 -13.89 4.81
N LEU A 216 16.60 -14.11 3.56
CA LEU A 216 16.49 -15.46 3.02
C LEU A 216 17.77 -15.69 2.21
N PRO A 217 18.69 -16.57 2.64
CA PRO A 217 19.73 -17.02 1.73
C PRO A 217 19.08 -17.68 0.52
N ASP A 218 19.64 -17.51 -0.68
CA ASP A 218 19.16 -18.04 -1.98
C ASP A 218 18.76 -19.55 -1.96
N ASN A 219 19.31 -20.27 -0.98
CA ASN A 219 19.00 -21.65 -0.65
C ASN A 219 17.57 -21.86 -0.10
N GLU A 220 17.13 -21.06 0.88
CA GLU A 220 15.86 -21.25 1.61
C GLU A 220 14.65 -20.62 0.91
N ILE A 221 14.88 -19.73 -0.06
CA ILE A 221 13.86 -19.29 -1.04
C ILE A 221 13.19 -20.52 -1.69
N ARG A 222 13.87 -21.67 -1.76
CA ARG A 222 13.35 -22.89 -2.39
C ARG A 222 12.23 -23.60 -1.63
N SER A 223 12.05 -23.37 -0.32
CA SER A 223 11.11 -24.16 0.51
C SER A 223 9.74 -23.49 0.71
N GLN A 224 9.67 -22.16 0.64
CA GLN A 224 8.45 -21.37 0.90
C GLN A 224 7.92 -20.60 -0.31
N VAL A 225 8.63 -20.63 -1.44
CA VAL A 225 8.29 -19.84 -2.63
C VAL A 225 7.64 -20.74 -3.68
N ALA A 226 6.47 -20.33 -4.17
CA ALA A 226 5.84 -20.99 -5.31
C ALA A 226 6.83 -21.01 -6.49
N VAL A 227 6.89 -22.11 -7.24
CA VAL A 227 7.81 -22.32 -8.37
C VAL A 227 7.83 -21.13 -9.35
N SER A 228 6.70 -20.43 -9.51
CA SER A 228 6.59 -19.22 -10.33
C SER A 228 7.44 -18.05 -9.84
N ASP A 229 7.55 -17.79 -8.55
CA ASP A 229 8.23 -16.61 -8.02
C ASP A 229 9.76 -16.77 -8.05
N LEU A 230 10.27 -18.01 -7.92
CA LEU A 230 11.66 -18.35 -8.19
C LEU A 230 12.08 -18.02 -9.64
N THR A 231 11.18 -18.15 -10.61
CA THR A 231 11.45 -17.76 -12.01
C THR A 231 11.42 -16.24 -12.21
N LYS A 232 10.67 -15.49 -11.40
CA LYS A 232 10.65 -14.02 -11.42
C LYS A 232 11.92 -13.43 -10.81
N LEU A 233 12.40 -14.02 -9.71
CA LEU A 233 13.68 -13.71 -9.08
C LEU A 233 14.85 -13.82 -10.06
N LYS A 234 14.89 -14.91 -10.85
CA LYS A 234 15.89 -15.10 -11.91
C LYS A 234 15.81 -14.05 -13.03
N LYS A 235 14.70 -13.35 -13.17
CA LYS A 235 14.50 -12.28 -14.16
C LYS A 235 14.75 -10.88 -13.60
N CYS A 236 14.97 -10.75 -12.30
CA CYS A 236 15.22 -9.47 -11.65
C CYS A 236 16.72 -9.15 -11.65
N THR A 237 17.15 -8.21 -12.48
CA THR A 237 18.52 -7.71 -12.50
C THR A 237 18.55 -6.28 -12.01
N VAL A 238 19.47 -6.00 -11.07
CA VAL A 238 19.77 -4.65 -10.59
C VAL A 238 21.26 -4.45 -10.80
N SER A 239 21.63 -3.44 -11.58
CA SER A 239 23.02 -3.10 -11.90
C SER A 239 23.25 -1.60 -11.75
N MET A 240 24.50 -1.24 -11.51
CA MET A 240 24.91 0.15 -11.41
C MET A 240 26.05 0.44 -12.38
N ASP A 241 25.98 1.60 -13.04
CA ASP A 241 27.02 2.09 -13.93
C ASP A 241 27.40 3.54 -13.58
N ASN A 242 28.70 3.79 -13.51
CA ASN A 242 29.27 5.11 -13.22
C ASN A 242 29.87 5.80 -14.45
N SER A 243 29.79 5.18 -15.64
CA SER A 243 30.43 5.64 -16.88
C SER A 243 29.60 6.67 -17.66
N LEU A 244 28.27 6.58 -17.61
CA LEU A 244 27.35 7.36 -18.46
C LEU A 244 27.08 8.79 -18.01
N SER A 245 27.47 9.17 -16.79
CA SER A 245 27.35 10.54 -16.30
C SER A 245 28.59 10.87 -15.48
N PRO A 246 29.16 12.08 -15.53
CA PRO A 246 30.26 12.48 -14.66
C PRO A 246 29.83 12.74 -13.21
N ALA A 247 28.52 12.97 -12.95
CA ALA A 247 28.00 13.41 -11.66
C ALA A 247 27.04 12.42 -10.96
N HIS A 248 26.50 11.43 -11.68
CA HIS A 248 25.50 10.50 -11.15
C HIS A 248 25.90 9.03 -11.39
N THR A 249 25.38 8.15 -10.54
CA THR A 249 25.40 6.70 -10.77
C THR A 249 24.11 6.31 -11.48
N LEU A 250 24.21 5.62 -12.61
CA LEU A 250 23.04 5.03 -13.26
C LEU A 250 22.69 3.73 -12.54
N LEU A 251 21.48 3.65 -11.99
CA LEU A 251 20.87 2.45 -11.44
C LEU A 251 19.89 1.89 -12.47
N GLN A 252 20.18 0.69 -12.96
CA GLN A 252 19.34 0.00 -13.94
C GLN A 252 18.67 -1.19 -13.28
N ILE A 253 17.35 -1.26 -13.43
CA ILE A 253 16.53 -2.31 -12.85
C ILE A 253 15.70 -2.91 -13.97
N HIS A 254 15.82 -4.22 -14.13
CA HIS A 254 14.92 -4.99 -14.97
C HIS A 254 14.23 -6.04 -14.10
N CYS A 255 12.90 -5.99 -14.00
CA CYS A 255 12.14 -6.90 -13.14
C CYS A 255 10.76 -7.21 -13.71
N VAL A 256 10.01 -8.08 -13.04
CA VAL A 256 8.63 -8.41 -13.45
C VAL A 256 7.69 -7.29 -13.03
N ASP A 257 6.73 -6.97 -13.89
CA ASP A 257 5.72 -5.96 -13.56
C ASP A 257 4.86 -6.39 -12.37
N GLN A 258 4.56 -5.44 -11.50
CA GLN A 258 3.71 -5.64 -10.33
C GLN A 258 3.10 -4.33 -9.88
N LYS A 259 1.92 -4.43 -9.26
CA LYS A 259 1.27 -3.32 -8.57
C LYS A 259 2.25 -2.71 -7.58
N GLY A 260 2.36 -1.38 -7.58
CA GLY A 260 3.18 -0.64 -6.62
C GLY A 260 4.69 -0.64 -6.88
N LEU A 261 5.19 -1.23 -7.97
CA LEU A 261 6.63 -1.37 -8.20
C LEU A 261 7.41 -0.06 -8.09
N LEU A 262 6.97 1.00 -8.78
CA LEU A 262 7.68 2.29 -8.75
C LEU A 262 7.67 2.91 -7.33
N TYR A 263 6.58 2.75 -6.60
CA TYR A 263 6.50 3.15 -5.19
C TYR A 263 7.51 2.36 -4.35
N ASP A 264 7.56 1.03 -4.48
CA ASP A 264 8.46 0.18 -3.71
C ASP A 264 9.95 0.52 -3.98
N ILE A 265 10.30 0.82 -5.24
CA ILE A 265 11.64 1.29 -5.63
C ILE A 265 11.95 2.65 -4.99
N LEU A 266 11.10 3.66 -5.22
CA LEU A 266 11.35 5.02 -4.73
C LEU A 266 11.34 5.09 -3.20
N ARG A 267 10.50 4.29 -2.54
CA ARG A 267 10.51 4.13 -1.10
C ARG A 267 11.85 3.57 -0.62
N THR A 268 12.33 2.49 -1.24
CA THR A 268 13.61 1.89 -0.85
C THR A 268 14.76 2.87 -1.03
N LEU A 269 14.78 3.65 -2.12
CA LEU A 269 15.77 4.70 -2.33
C LEU A 269 15.68 5.81 -1.28
N LYS A 270 14.45 6.25 -0.94
CA LYS A 270 14.18 7.22 0.13
C LYS A 270 14.71 6.73 1.48
N ASP A 271 14.40 5.49 1.87
CA ASP A 271 14.86 4.87 3.12
C ASP A 271 16.39 4.74 3.16
N CYS A 272 17.01 4.50 2.00
CA CYS A 272 18.46 4.42 1.85
C CYS A 272 19.15 5.78 1.63
N ASN A 273 18.43 6.91 1.73
CA ASN A 273 19.02 8.24 1.56
C ASN A 273 19.70 8.42 0.19
N ILE A 274 19.02 7.95 -0.86
CA ILE A 274 19.47 8.04 -2.26
C ILE A 274 18.53 8.97 -3.01
N GLN A 275 19.09 10.03 -3.59
CA GLN A 275 18.36 11.01 -4.39
C GLN A 275 18.33 10.59 -5.85
N VAL A 276 17.16 10.69 -6.49
CA VAL A 276 16.98 10.50 -7.93
C VAL A 276 17.02 11.86 -8.61
N ALA A 277 17.90 12.05 -9.59
CA ALA A 277 17.98 13.27 -10.39
C ALA A 277 17.22 13.14 -11.72
N TYR A 278 17.33 11.99 -12.37
CA TYR A 278 16.56 11.65 -13.56
C TYR A 278 16.09 10.21 -13.44
N GLY A 279 14.88 9.92 -13.91
CA GLY A 279 14.33 8.58 -13.88
C GLY A 279 13.47 8.30 -15.10
N ARG A 280 13.58 7.09 -15.62
CA ARG A 280 12.75 6.58 -16.70
C ARG A 280 12.24 5.21 -16.33
N PHE A 281 10.92 5.06 -16.34
CA PHE A 281 10.22 3.82 -16.02
C PHE A 281 9.43 3.39 -17.24
N LEU A 282 9.81 2.26 -17.84
CA LEU A 282 9.23 1.74 -19.07
C LEU A 282 8.61 0.36 -18.83
N SER A 283 7.47 0.12 -19.49
CA SER A 283 6.95 -1.23 -19.68
C SER A 283 7.55 -1.82 -20.94
N ASP A 284 8.02 -3.07 -20.87
CA ASP A 284 8.12 -3.87 -22.07
C ASP A 284 6.76 -4.54 -22.38
N THR A 285 6.64 -5.11 -23.59
CA THR A 285 5.45 -5.84 -24.03
C THR A 285 5.37 -7.28 -23.50
N LYS A 286 6.35 -7.71 -22.70
CA LYS A 286 6.51 -9.10 -22.20
C LYS A 286 6.21 -9.23 -20.70
N GLY A 287 5.71 -8.17 -20.05
CA GLY A 287 5.36 -8.18 -18.63
C GLY A 287 6.56 -7.92 -17.71
N CYS A 288 7.66 -7.41 -18.26
CA CYS A 288 8.80 -6.91 -17.52
C CYS A 288 8.86 -5.38 -17.59
N ARG A 289 9.58 -4.81 -16.62
CA ARG A 289 9.78 -3.39 -16.43
C ARG A 289 11.25 -3.09 -16.52
N GLU A 290 11.58 -2.04 -17.24
CA GLU A 290 12.92 -1.46 -17.29
C GLU A 290 12.87 -0.10 -16.61
N VAL A 291 13.74 0.09 -15.62
CA VAL A 291 13.82 1.32 -14.83
C VAL A 291 15.26 1.79 -14.82
N ASP A 292 15.49 2.97 -15.38
CA ASP A 292 16.78 3.64 -15.40
C ASP A 292 16.71 4.88 -14.52
N LEU A 293 17.49 4.93 -13.45
CA LEU A 293 17.53 6.04 -12.51
C LEU A 293 18.95 6.59 -12.38
N PHE A 294 19.15 7.87 -12.66
CA PHE A 294 20.38 8.57 -12.30
C PHE A 294 20.27 9.03 -10.86
N VAL A 295 21.12 8.45 -10.01
CA VAL A 295 21.05 8.63 -8.57
C VAL A 295 22.34 9.23 -7.99
N GLN A 296 22.18 9.86 -6.83
CA GLN A 296 23.24 10.42 -5.99
C GLN A 296 23.02 10.03 -4.53
N GLN A 297 24.10 9.99 -3.77
CA GLN A 297 24.04 9.88 -2.32
C GLN A 297 23.61 11.22 -1.70
N ASN A 298 23.23 11.23 -0.42
CA ASN A 298 22.91 12.47 0.31
C ASN A 298 24.04 13.52 0.32
N ASP A 299 25.30 13.14 0.08
CA ASP A 299 26.41 14.10 -0.04
C ASP A 299 26.55 14.70 -1.47
N GLY A 300 25.61 14.40 -2.36
CA GLY A 300 25.58 14.86 -3.76
C GLY A 300 26.56 14.13 -4.68
N LYS A 301 27.25 13.09 -4.20
CA LYS A 301 28.23 12.35 -4.99
C LYS A 301 27.66 11.05 -5.55
N LYS A 302 28.38 10.50 -6.52
CA LYS A 302 28.15 9.16 -7.04
C LYS A 302 28.40 8.10 -5.98
N MET A 303 27.67 6.99 -6.10
CA MET A 303 28.00 5.76 -5.41
C MET A 303 29.14 5.06 -6.13
N VAL A 304 30.37 5.22 -5.65
CA VAL A 304 31.56 4.55 -6.21
C VAL A 304 31.96 3.32 -5.42
N ASP A 305 31.61 3.28 -4.13
CA ASP A 305 31.93 2.21 -3.21
C ASP A 305 31.17 0.91 -3.56
N PRO A 306 31.86 -0.17 -3.96
CA PRO A 306 31.23 -1.44 -4.35
C PRO A 306 30.40 -2.08 -3.22
N GLU A 307 30.76 -1.88 -1.96
CA GLU A 307 30.04 -2.44 -0.82
C GLU A 307 28.68 -1.76 -0.64
N LYS A 308 28.65 -0.43 -0.77
CA LYS A 308 27.41 0.36 -0.74
C LYS A 308 26.52 0.05 -1.93
N GLN A 309 27.11 -0.10 -3.12
CA GLN A 309 26.38 -0.53 -4.32
C GLN A 309 25.76 -1.92 -4.12
N GLY A 310 26.54 -2.88 -3.62
CA GLY A 310 26.10 -4.25 -3.37
C GLY A 310 24.98 -4.33 -2.33
N THR A 311 25.10 -3.56 -1.25
CA THR A 311 24.07 -3.44 -0.20
C THR A 311 22.77 -2.88 -0.77
N LEU A 312 22.82 -1.77 -1.50
CA LEU A 312 21.64 -1.15 -2.10
C LEU A 312 20.99 -2.05 -3.15
N CYS A 313 21.78 -2.70 -4.01
CA CYS A 313 21.26 -3.65 -5.00
C CYS A 313 20.54 -4.82 -4.33
N SER A 314 21.12 -5.38 -3.27
CA SER A 314 20.53 -6.51 -2.54
C SER A 314 19.24 -6.11 -1.85
N ARG A 315 19.22 -4.92 -1.21
CA ARG A 315 18.01 -4.36 -0.60
C ARG A 315 16.90 -4.14 -1.63
N LEU A 316 17.21 -3.52 -2.77
CA LEU A 316 16.23 -3.31 -3.85
C LEU A 316 15.66 -4.63 -4.38
N ARG A 317 16.51 -5.64 -4.62
CA ARG A 317 16.02 -6.97 -5.05
C ARG A 317 15.06 -7.58 -4.04
N MET A 318 15.40 -7.54 -2.75
CA MET A 318 14.57 -8.08 -1.68
C MET A 318 13.23 -7.34 -1.54
N GLU A 319 13.26 -6.01 -1.55
CA GLU A 319 12.05 -5.19 -1.40
C GLU A 319 11.14 -5.25 -2.63
N MET A 320 11.68 -5.43 -3.84
CA MET A 320 10.85 -5.64 -5.04
C MET A 320 10.28 -7.06 -5.10
N LEU A 321 11.03 -8.08 -4.67
CA LEU A 321 10.55 -9.45 -4.68
C LEU A 321 9.48 -9.69 -3.61
N HIS A 322 9.72 -9.13 -2.44
CA HIS A 322 8.85 -9.23 -1.29
C HIS A 322 8.63 -7.81 -0.73
N PRO A 323 7.75 -6.99 -1.34
CA PRO A 323 7.41 -5.69 -0.78
C PRO A 323 6.51 -5.84 0.46
N LEU A 324 5.82 -6.98 0.58
CA LEU A 324 4.93 -7.35 1.68
C LEU A 324 5.27 -8.77 2.12
N ARG A 325 5.19 -9.04 3.43
CA ARG A 325 5.35 -10.40 3.97
C ARG A 325 3.97 -10.97 4.27
N VAL A 326 3.74 -12.22 3.88
CA VAL A 326 2.44 -12.90 4.05
C VAL A 326 2.71 -14.28 4.61
N ILE A 327 2.13 -14.58 5.77
CA ILE A 327 2.17 -15.89 6.43
C ILE A 327 0.79 -16.25 6.98
N VAL A 328 0.53 -17.55 7.15
CA VAL A 328 -0.65 -18.07 7.83
C VAL A 328 -0.17 -18.85 9.04
N VAL A 329 -0.77 -18.60 10.20
CA VAL A 329 -0.39 -19.23 11.47
C VAL A 329 -1.63 -19.82 12.14
N SER A 330 -1.46 -20.96 12.80
CA SER A 330 -2.51 -21.57 13.61
C SER A 330 -2.40 -21.07 15.05
N ARG A 331 -3.52 -20.57 15.59
CA ARG A 331 -3.65 -20.09 16.98
C ARG A 331 -4.67 -20.95 17.71
N GLY A 332 -4.21 -22.11 18.19
CA GLY A 332 -5.11 -23.09 18.79
C GLY A 332 -6.07 -23.66 17.72
N PRO A 333 -7.40 -23.58 17.90
CA PRO A 333 -8.36 -24.00 16.88
C PRO A 333 -8.47 -23.00 15.71
N ASP A 334 -8.03 -21.77 15.90
CA ASP A 334 -8.26 -20.70 14.92
C ASP A 334 -7.09 -20.55 13.94
N THR A 335 -7.38 -20.01 12.76
CA THR A 335 -6.36 -19.67 11.76
C THR A 335 -6.25 -18.16 11.59
N GLU A 336 -5.03 -17.61 11.72
CA GLU A 336 -4.74 -16.20 11.49
C GLU A 336 -3.90 -16.03 10.21
N LEU A 337 -4.34 -15.13 9.33
CA LEU A 337 -3.52 -14.60 8.23
C LEU A 337 -2.85 -13.31 8.67
N LEU A 338 -1.54 -13.23 8.48
CA LEU A 338 -0.73 -12.07 8.82
C LEU A 338 -0.11 -11.49 7.56
N VAL A 339 -0.29 -10.20 7.35
CA VAL A 339 0.38 -9.43 6.29
C VAL A 339 1.18 -8.31 6.93
N ALA A 340 2.50 -8.30 6.75
CA ALA A 340 3.35 -7.20 7.20
C ALA A 340 3.73 -6.28 6.05
N ASN A 341 3.48 -5.00 6.27
CA ASN A 341 3.73 -3.90 5.36
C ASN A 341 4.82 -3.01 5.92
N PRO A 342 5.96 -2.83 5.23
CA PRO A 342 6.97 -1.88 5.64
C PRO A 342 6.40 -0.47 5.78
N VAL A 343 6.68 0.18 6.89
CA VAL A 343 6.27 1.57 7.12
C VAL A 343 7.41 2.49 6.74
N GLU A 344 7.11 3.50 5.92
CA GLU A 344 8.02 4.59 5.59
C GLU A 344 8.40 5.41 6.81
N LEU A 345 9.49 6.17 6.71
CA LEU A 345 9.84 7.19 7.72
C LEU A 345 8.71 8.21 7.97
N SER A 346 7.83 8.44 6.99
CA SER A 346 6.62 9.28 7.13
C SER A 346 5.51 8.64 7.96
N GLY A 347 5.66 7.39 8.41
CA GLY A 347 4.69 6.68 9.24
C GLY A 347 3.56 5.99 8.47
N THR A 348 3.64 5.95 7.14
CA THR A 348 2.67 5.27 6.27
C THR A 348 3.28 4.08 5.57
N GLY A 349 2.52 3.00 5.38
CA GLY A 349 2.95 1.87 4.56
C GLY A 349 2.39 1.94 3.14
N ARG A 350 2.60 0.85 2.39
CA ARG A 350 1.97 0.64 1.09
C ARG A 350 0.44 0.73 1.20
N PRO A 351 -0.25 1.47 0.32
CA PRO A 351 -1.69 1.65 0.42
C PRO A 351 -2.46 0.41 -0.06
N ARG A 352 -3.74 0.34 0.32
CA ARG A 352 -4.73 -0.67 -0.14
C ARG A 352 -4.46 -2.13 0.28
N VAL A 353 -3.52 -2.39 1.18
CA VAL A 353 -3.23 -3.76 1.65
C VAL A 353 -4.48 -4.44 2.21
N PHE A 354 -5.25 -3.77 3.07
CA PHE A 354 -6.49 -4.35 3.63
C PHE A 354 -7.51 -4.71 2.53
N TYR A 355 -7.71 -3.84 1.53
CA TYR A 355 -8.61 -4.11 0.41
C TYR A 355 -8.15 -5.30 -0.43
N ASP A 356 -6.87 -5.36 -0.79
CA ASP A 356 -6.34 -6.44 -1.62
C ASP A 356 -6.41 -7.80 -0.91
N VAL A 357 -6.22 -7.83 0.41
CA VAL A 357 -6.38 -9.05 1.22
C VAL A 357 -7.85 -9.49 1.29
N THR A 358 -8.77 -8.58 1.58
CA THR A 358 -10.21 -8.91 1.62
C THR A 358 -10.71 -9.38 0.26
N LEU A 359 -10.22 -8.79 -0.84
CA LEU A 359 -10.55 -9.21 -2.20
C LEU A 359 -10.04 -10.63 -2.50
N ALA A 360 -8.82 -10.94 -2.07
CA ALA A 360 -8.23 -12.26 -2.22
C ALA A 360 -9.04 -13.33 -1.46
N LEU A 361 -9.34 -13.08 -0.18
CA LEU A 361 -10.10 -14.00 0.67
C LEU A 361 -11.54 -14.19 0.18
N MET A 362 -12.19 -13.13 -0.27
CA MET A 362 -13.50 -13.20 -0.93
C MET A 362 -13.47 -14.12 -2.15
N SER A 363 -12.43 -14.01 -2.99
CA SER A 363 -12.29 -14.87 -4.18
C SER A 363 -12.05 -16.34 -3.85
N LEU A 364 -11.48 -16.63 -2.68
CA LEU A 364 -11.33 -17.99 -2.16
C LEU A 364 -12.59 -18.51 -1.44
N GLY A 365 -13.55 -17.64 -1.13
CA GLY A 365 -14.72 -18.00 -0.31
C GLY A 365 -14.39 -18.17 1.17
N ILE A 366 -13.33 -17.51 1.66
CA ILE A 366 -12.94 -17.53 3.07
C ILE A 366 -13.54 -16.32 3.76
N CYS A 367 -14.25 -16.55 4.87
CA CYS A 367 -14.83 -15.50 5.69
C CYS A 367 -13.81 -14.95 6.69
N ILE A 368 -13.96 -13.68 7.03
CA ILE A 368 -13.11 -12.98 7.99
C ILE A 368 -13.97 -12.70 9.22
N PHE A 369 -13.58 -13.25 10.37
CA PHE A 369 -14.28 -13.03 11.62
C PHE A 369 -13.87 -11.70 12.28
N SER A 370 -12.59 -11.37 12.22
CA SER A 370 -12.07 -10.08 12.67
C SER A 370 -10.81 -9.72 11.91
N ALA A 371 -10.54 -8.42 11.85
CA ALA A 371 -9.31 -7.92 11.27
C ALA A 371 -8.78 -6.73 12.08
N GLU A 372 -7.47 -6.67 12.25
CA GLU A 372 -6.82 -5.64 13.06
C GLU A 372 -5.56 -5.15 12.36
N ILE A 373 -5.32 -3.85 12.40
CA ILE A 373 -4.11 -3.22 11.92
C ILE A 373 -3.39 -2.62 13.12
N GLY A 374 -2.11 -2.96 13.27
CA GLY A 374 -1.29 -2.33 14.30
C GLY A 374 0.17 -2.23 13.89
N ARG A 375 0.92 -1.46 14.68
CA ARG A 375 2.33 -1.17 14.40
C ARG A 375 3.24 -2.14 15.17
N HIS A 376 4.30 -2.58 14.51
CA HIS A 376 5.33 -3.42 15.09
C HIS A 376 6.72 -2.86 14.76
N SER A 377 7.53 -2.67 15.80
CA SER A 377 8.88 -2.12 15.69
C SER A 377 9.91 -3.24 15.66
N THR A 378 10.78 -3.26 14.65
CA THR A 378 11.97 -4.11 14.60
C THR A 378 13.23 -3.24 14.74
N ALA A 379 14.40 -3.85 14.89
CA ALA A 379 15.66 -3.11 14.93
C ALA A 379 15.93 -2.32 13.64
N GLU A 380 15.46 -2.80 12.49
CA GLU A 380 15.67 -2.16 11.19
C GLU A 380 14.63 -1.08 10.87
N ARG A 381 13.33 -1.38 11.08
CA ARG A 381 12.23 -0.51 10.67
C ARG A 381 10.93 -0.78 11.41
N GLN A 382 9.98 0.12 11.21
CA GLN A 382 8.58 -0.08 11.61
C GLN A 382 7.81 -0.86 10.54
N TRP A 383 6.83 -1.61 11.00
CA TRP A 383 5.92 -2.39 10.18
C TRP A 383 4.49 -2.14 10.59
N GLU A 384 3.60 -2.14 9.62
CA GLU A 384 2.17 -2.17 9.80
C GLU A 384 1.71 -3.61 9.54
N VAL A 385 1.19 -4.25 10.57
CA VAL A 385 0.82 -5.66 10.55
C VAL A 385 -0.70 -5.76 10.54
N TYR A 386 -1.19 -6.40 9.48
CA TYR A 386 -2.59 -6.69 9.27
C TYR A 386 -2.83 -8.13 9.72
N ARG A 387 -3.69 -8.30 10.73
CA ARG A 387 -4.05 -9.60 11.29
C ARG A 387 -5.49 -9.89 10.93
N PHE A 388 -5.75 -10.99 10.24
CA PHE A 388 -7.09 -11.44 9.87
C PHE A 388 -7.35 -12.78 10.54
N LEU A 389 -8.38 -12.84 11.38
CA LEU A 389 -8.89 -14.08 11.93
C LEU A 389 -9.84 -14.68 10.90
N LEU A 390 -9.48 -15.85 10.38
CA LEU A 390 -10.21 -16.52 9.31
C LEU A 390 -11.17 -17.54 9.91
N ASP A 391 -12.39 -17.59 9.37
CA ASP A 391 -13.37 -18.60 9.73
C ASP A 391 -13.19 -19.87 8.87
N GLU A 392 -13.21 -21.03 9.53
CA GLU A 392 -13.08 -22.31 8.83
C GLU A 392 -14.45 -22.70 8.25
N THR A 393 -14.58 -22.63 6.92
CA THR A 393 -15.78 -23.15 6.26
C THR A 393 -15.61 -24.66 5.98
N PRO A 394 -16.70 -25.46 6.03
CA PRO A 394 -16.64 -26.90 5.71
C PRO A 394 -16.08 -27.21 4.31
N GLU A 395 -16.19 -26.25 3.39
CA GLU A 395 -15.71 -26.32 2.01
C GLU A 395 -14.20 -26.03 1.89
N PHE A 396 -13.58 -25.39 2.89
CA PHE A 396 -12.18 -24.99 2.88
C PHE A 396 -11.51 -25.19 4.26
N SER A 397 -11.01 -26.40 4.52
CA SER A 397 -10.28 -26.67 5.76
C SER A 397 -8.87 -26.05 5.75
N LEU A 398 -8.66 -25.06 6.62
CA LEU A 398 -7.39 -24.36 6.82
C LEU A 398 -6.35 -25.17 7.62
N SER A 399 -6.75 -26.34 8.11
CA SER A 399 -5.87 -27.30 8.82
C SER A 399 -4.76 -27.89 7.95
N SER A 400 -4.90 -27.88 6.62
CA SER A 400 -3.91 -28.46 5.71
C SER A 400 -2.88 -27.43 5.22
N GLY A 401 -1.59 -27.76 5.26
CA GLY A 401 -0.53 -26.87 4.75
C GLY A 401 -0.69 -26.49 3.27
N ARG A 402 -1.38 -27.33 2.47
CA ARG A 402 -1.71 -27.03 1.06
C ARG A 402 -2.77 -25.92 0.95
N ALA A 403 -3.80 -25.94 1.81
CA ALA A 403 -4.81 -24.89 1.84
C ALA A 403 -4.20 -23.56 2.29
N GLN A 404 -3.37 -23.58 3.33
CA GLN A 404 -2.63 -22.40 3.81
C GLN A 404 -1.73 -21.81 2.71
N ALA A 405 -0.97 -22.66 1.99
CA ALA A 405 -0.16 -22.22 0.86
C ALA A 405 -0.99 -21.58 -0.27
N ARG A 406 -2.19 -22.12 -0.56
CA ARG A 406 -3.13 -21.49 -1.52
C ARG A 406 -3.61 -20.12 -1.06
N VAL A 407 -3.87 -19.93 0.23
CA VAL A 407 -4.25 -18.63 0.79
C VAL A 407 -3.12 -17.63 0.64
N VAL A 408 -1.92 -17.98 1.10
CA VAL A 408 -0.72 -17.13 1.01
C VAL A 408 -0.47 -16.72 -0.45
N ASP A 409 -0.50 -17.69 -1.36
CA ASP A 409 -0.27 -17.47 -2.79
C ASP A 409 -1.32 -16.54 -3.42
N ARG A 410 -2.61 -16.76 -3.14
CA ARG A 410 -3.68 -15.90 -3.68
C ARG A 410 -3.63 -14.49 -3.12
N VAL A 411 -3.36 -14.35 -1.82
CA VAL A 411 -3.19 -13.05 -1.15
C VAL A 411 -2.00 -12.30 -1.73
N ARG A 412 -0.85 -12.98 -1.89
CA ARG A 412 0.33 -12.39 -2.56
C ARG A 412 0.00 -11.95 -3.98
N ARG A 413 -0.64 -12.80 -4.80
CA ARG A 413 -1.05 -12.44 -6.16
C ARG A 413 -1.91 -11.17 -6.20
N SER A 414 -2.92 -11.08 -5.32
CA SER A 414 -3.78 -9.90 -5.20
C SER A 414 -3.01 -8.64 -4.83
N LEU A 415 -2.16 -8.71 -3.79
CA LEU A 415 -1.34 -7.59 -3.33
C LEU A 415 -0.38 -7.09 -4.43
N MET A 416 0.17 -8.02 -5.21
CA MET A 416 1.11 -7.74 -6.30
C MET A 416 0.41 -7.39 -7.62
N GLY A 417 -0.92 -7.47 -7.70
CA GLY A 417 -1.68 -7.26 -8.93
C GLY A 417 -1.38 -8.29 -10.02
N TRP A 418 -0.99 -9.51 -9.63
CA TRP A 418 -0.81 -10.65 -10.53
C TRP A 418 -2.12 -11.41 -10.65
N ASN A 419 -2.57 -11.65 -11.88
CA ASN A 419 -3.77 -12.45 -12.15
C ASN A 419 -3.52 -13.95 -11.99
#